data_AF-A0A2V8Q918-F1
#
_entry.id   AF-A0A2V8Q918-F1
#
_cell.length_a   1.000
_cell.length_b   1.000
_cell.length_c   1.000
_cell.angle_alpha   90.00
_cell.angle_beta   90.00
_cell.angle_gamma   90.00
#
_symmetry.space_group_name_H-M   'P 1'
#
loop_
_entity.id
_entity.type
_entity.pdbx_description
1 polymer ?
#
loop_
_entity_poly.entity_id
_entity_poly.type
_entity_poly.pdbx_seq_one_letter_code
_entity_poly.pdbx_strand_id
1 'polypeptide(L)' 'MAKRKTDPELYLPLTPAMFHILLALADRERHGYHIMQEVDERTEGKVRLGPGTL' A
#
# COMPACT_ATOMS: atom_id res chain seq x y z
N MET A 1 26.74 -7.55 -6.43
CA MET A 1 26.46 -6.44 -5.51
C MET A 1 25.50 -6.94 -4.43
N ALA A 2 25.89 -6.95 -3.16
CA ALA A 2 25.00 -7.40 -2.08
C ALA A 2 23.88 -6.37 -1.88
N LYS A 3 22.60 -6.80 -1.98
CA LYS A 3 21.47 -5.95 -1.61
C LYS A 3 21.64 -5.55 -0.14
N ARG A 4 21.70 -4.25 0.14
CA ARG A 4 21.68 -3.73 1.50
C ARG A 4 20.35 -4.18 2.12
N LYS A 5 20.39 -4.96 3.21
CA LYS A 5 19.18 -5.29 3.97
C LYS A 5 18.66 -4.01 4.58
N THR A 6 17.54 -3.49 4.07
CA THR A 6 16.81 -2.38 4.68
C THR A 6 16.09 -2.90 5.91
N ASP A 7 16.21 -2.20 7.03
CA ASP A 7 15.44 -2.50 8.24
C ASP A 7 14.02 -1.92 8.09
N PRO A 8 12.97 -2.76 8.04
CA PRO A 8 11.59 -2.29 7.86
C PRO A 8 11.06 -1.52 9.08
N GLU A 9 11.63 -1.73 10.28
CA GLU A 9 11.16 -1.07 11.51
C GLU A 9 11.39 0.44 11.45
N LEU A 10 12.34 0.91 10.62
CA LEU A 10 12.61 2.32 10.37
C LEU A 10 11.47 3.05 9.65
N TYR A 11 10.49 2.34 9.07
CA TYR A 11 9.35 2.93 8.36
C TYR A 11 8.07 2.95 9.21
N LEU A 12 8.13 2.52 10.46
CA LEU A 12 6.99 2.53 11.38
C LEU A 12 6.90 3.89 12.14
N PRO A 13 5.68 4.36 12.49
CA PRO A 13 4.39 3.77 12.14
C PRO A 13 4.01 4.05 10.68
N LEU A 14 3.36 3.09 10.03
CA LEU A 14 2.82 3.30 8.68
C LEU A 14 1.62 4.25 8.73
N THR A 15 1.51 5.10 7.72
CA THR A 15 0.24 5.80 7.48
C THR A 15 -0.83 4.78 7.07
N PRO A 16 -2.13 5.04 7.33
CA PRO A 16 -3.21 4.15 6.87
C PRO A 16 -3.13 3.86 5.36
N ALA A 17 -2.81 4.85 4.55
CA ALA A 17 -2.62 4.68 3.10
C ALA A 17 -1.49 3.69 2.78
N MET A 18 -0.31 3.85 3.38
CA MET A 18 0.83 2.94 3.17
C MET A 18 0.48 1.51 3.60
N PHE A 19 -0.20 1.34 4.74
CA PHE A 19 -0.64 0.03 5.20
C PHE A 19 -1.58 -0.64 4.19
N HIS A 20 -2.60 0.06 3.70
CA HIS A 20 -3.54 -0.50 2.73
C HIS A 20 -2.90 -0.80 1.36
N ILE A 21 -1.93 0.02 0.92
CA ILE A 21 -1.16 -0.25 -0.31
C ILE A 21 -0.34 -1.53 -0.17
N LEU A 22 0.41 -1.68 0.93
CA LEU A 22 1.20 -2.88 1.19
C LEU A 22 0.29 -4.12 1.30
N LEU A 23 -0.87 -3.98 1.94
CA LEU A 23 -1.85 -5.06 2.06
C LEU A 23 -2.43 -5.49 0.69
N ALA A 24 -2.69 -4.54 -0.20
CA ALA A 24 -3.16 -4.85 -1.56
C ALA A 24 -2.09 -5.60 -2.38
N LEU A 25 -0.81 -5.28 -2.17
CA LEU A 25 0.34 -5.90 -2.84
C LEU A 25 0.79 -7.22 -2.20
N ALA A 26 0.35 -7.55 -0.98
CA ALA A 26 0.82 -8.71 -0.23
C ALA A 26 0.53 -10.06 -0.91
N ASP A 27 -0.56 -10.12 -1.68
CA ASP A 27 -1.00 -11.33 -2.38
C ASP A 27 -0.37 -11.43 -3.79
N ARG A 28 -0.35 -10.32 -4.54
CA ARG A 28 0.16 -10.27 -5.92
C ARG A 28 0.51 -8.84 -6.35
N GLU A 29 1.28 -8.73 -7.43
CA GLU A 29 1.50 -7.46 -8.13
C GLU A 29 0.17 -6.89 -8.65
N ARG A 30 -0.02 -5.57 -8.52
CA ARG A 30 -1.21 -4.86 -8.96
C ARG A 30 -0.86 -3.51 -9.55
N HIS A 31 -1.60 -3.10 -10.58
CA HIS A 31 -1.57 -1.72 -11.06
C HIS A 31 -2.17 -0.76 -10.03
N GLY A 32 -1.70 0.49 -10.00
CA GLY A 32 -2.17 1.51 -9.06
C GLY A 32 -3.68 1.68 -9.06
N TYR A 33 -4.32 1.63 -10.23
CA TYR A 33 -5.79 1.71 -10.33
C TYR A 33 -6.51 0.58 -9.59
N HIS A 34 -6.03 -0.67 -9.72
CA HIS A 34 -6.61 -1.80 -8.99
C HIS A 34 -6.38 -1.70 -7.49
N ILE A 35 -5.26 -1.11 -7.04
CA ILE A 35 -5.04 -0.84 -5.63
C ILE A 35 -6.08 0.17 -5.12
N MET A 36 -6.32 1.25 -5.87
CA MET A 36 -7.34 2.24 -5.50
C MET A 36 -8.74 1.62 -5.37
N GLN A 37 -9.16 0.81 -6.34
CA GLN A 37 -10.46 0.13 -6.31
C GLN A 37 -10.58 -0.82 -5.12
N GLU A 38 -9.57 -1.66 -4.91
CA GLU A 38 -9.59 -2.65 -3.84
C GLU A 38 -9.59 -2.02 -2.45
N VAL A 39 -8.89 -0.90 -2.27
CA VAL A 39 -8.88 -0.18 -0.99
C VAL A 39 -10.25 0.46 -0.73
N ASP A 40 -10.88 1.07 -1.74
CA ASP A 40 -12.23 1.63 -1.60
C ASP A 40 -13.26 0.52 -1.28
N GLU A 41 -13.20 -0.61 -1.99
CA GLU A 41 -14.07 -1.78 -1.76
C GLU A 41 -13.88 -2.40 -0.38
N ARG A 42 -12.64 -2.74 0.01
CA ARG A 42 -12.34 -3.41 1.30
C ARG A 42 -12.64 -2.53 2.50
N THR A 43 -12.57 -1.22 2.35
CA THR A 43 -12.80 -0.27 3.44
C THR A 43 -14.20 0.34 3.43
N GLU A 44 -15.08 -0.08 2.51
CA GLU A 44 -16.41 0.50 2.32
C GLU A 44 -16.34 2.03 2.14
N GLY A 45 -15.33 2.49 1.41
CA GLY A 45 -15.07 3.90 1.15
C GLY A 45 -14.51 4.72 2.32
N LYS A 46 -14.17 4.09 3.46
CA LYS A 46 -13.53 4.78 4.60
C LYS A 46 -12.12 5.26 4.27
N VAL A 47 -11.43 4.58 3.36
CA VAL A 47 -10.12 4.99 2.85
C VAL A 47 -10.21 5.12 1.34
N ARG A 48 -9.84 6.30 0.83
CA ARG A 48 -9.77 6.59 -0.60
C ARG A 48 -8.39 7.03 -0.99
N LEU A 49 -7.77 6.28 -1.90
CA LEU A 49 -6.48 6.62 -2.48
C LEU A 49 -6.70 7.41 -3.76
N GLY A 50 -5.98 8.52 -3.90
CA GLY A 50 -5.99 9.34 -5.10
C GLY A 50 -4.76 9.10 -5.97
N PRO A 51 -4.73 9.65 -7.20
CA PRO A 51 -3.60 9.53 -8.12
C PRO A 51 -2.31 10.19 -7.64
N GLY A 52 -2.33 10.97 -6.55
CA GLY A 52 -1.13 11.51 -5.90
C GLY A 52 -0.57 10.62 -4.78
N THR A 53 -1.19 9.48 -4.52
CA THR A 53 -0.83 8.55 -3.42
C THR A 53 -0.18 7.26 -3.93
N LEU A 54 -0.29 6.98 -5.24
CA LEU A 54 0.20 5.78 -5.94
C LEU A 54 1.01 6.21 -7.16
#